data_AF-A0A6A4GB53-F1
#
_entry.id   AF-A0A6A4GB53-F1
#
_cell.length_a   1.000
_cell.length_b   1.000
_cell.length_c   1.000
_cell.angle_alpha   90.00
_cell.angle_beta   90.00
_cell.angle_gamma   90.00
#
_symmetry.space_group_name_H-M   'P 1'
#
loop_
_entity.id
_entity.type
_entity.pdbx_description
1 polymer ?
#
loop_
_entity_poly.entity_id
_entity_poly.type
_entity_poly.pdbx_seq_one_letter_code
_entity_poly.pdbx_strand_id
1 'polypeptide(L)'
;MEYALGVWYSPIYQGENRQAGSVGIANRIAKPQCLAARVAVGGLRSTSTASLNLHANLLPAPLRLNLSAFKFTARLCTLPSSHPLFPIVKRCKKCIPRFHHSPIHNLFAAFPSLRRPIETISTKKLPPLPTGISFQIAPSKEAAVESERQIDPGTTKVFSDGSGYKHNIGAAAWSRQRTAPNGELVGIILAIDVIRSSTLHMPRACILLDNQAAIRATEGDSATSGRYLIEEIRRKLRTL
;
A
#
# COMPACT_ATOMS: atom_id res chain seq x y z
N MET A 1 12.40 18.03 8.32
CA MET A 1 11.38 19.10 8.39
C MET A 1 10.28 18.89 7.34
N GLU A 2 9.48 17.82 7.47
CA GLU A 2 8.28 17.58 6.62
C GLU A 2 7.03 17.27 7.46
N TYR A 3 7.19 17.17 8.78
CA TYR A 3 6.10 17.02 9.73
C TYR A 3 5.14 18.22 9.62
N ALA A 4 3.84 17.96 9.76
CA ALA A 4 2.76 18.94 9.62
C ALA A 4 2.69 19.72 8.27
N LEU A 5 3.34 19.26 7.18
CA LEU A 5 3.24 19.92 5.87
C LEU A 5 1.79 20.19 5.43
N GLY A 6 0.89 19.23 5.62
CA GLY A 6 -0.53 19.35 5.28
C GLY A 6 -1.33 20.40 6.08
N VAL A 7 -0.69 21.12 7.01
CA VAL A 7 -1.28 22.24 7.78
C VAL A 7 -0.89 23.61 7.19
N TRP A 8 0.31 23.76 6.62
CA TRP A 8 0.85 25.06 6.21
C TRP A 8 1.34 25.14 4.75
N TYR A 9 1.62 24.00 4.11
CA TYR A 9 2.15 23.96 2.75
C TYR A 9 1.01 23.87 1.73
N SER A 10 0.88 24.89 0.90
CA SER A 10 0.02 24.84 -0.29
C SER A 10 0.86 24.32 -1.46
N PRO A 11 0.54 23.14 -2.04
CA PRO A 11 1.39 22.52 -3.04
C PRO A 11 1.66 23.42 -4.24
N ILE A 12 2.86 23.30 -4.79
CA ILE A 12 3.29 24.12 -5.92
C ILE A 12 2.74 23.50 -7.20
N TYR A 13 1.88 24.23 -7.89
CA TYR A 13 1.36 23.85 -9.20
C TYR A 13 1.65 24.96 -10.22
N GLN A 14 1.69 24.57 -11.49
CA GLN A 14 1.85 25.50 -12.61
C GLN A 14 0.47 26.07 -12.94
N GLY A 15 0.26 27.35 -12.61
CA GLY A 15 -0.86 28.13 -13.12
C GLY A 15 -0.54 28.69 -14.51
N GLU A 16 -1.52 29.36 -15.12
CA GLU A 16 -1.47 29.84 -16.51
C GLU A 16 -0.21 30.67 -16.83
N ASN A 17 0.15 31.59 -15.92
CA ASN A 17 1.28 32.52 -16.13
C ASN A 17 2.45 32.35 -15.14
N ARG A 18 2.23 31.72 -13.97
CA ARG A 18 3.26 31.56 -12.92
C ARG A 18 3.02 30.29 -12.08
N GLN A 19 4.07 29.79 -11.43
CA GLN A 19 3.93 28.79 -10.37
C GLN A 19 3.21 29.42 -9.16
N ALA A 20 2.17 28.75 -8.68
CA ALA A 20 1.37 29.17 -7.52
C ALA A 20 1.68 28.31 -6.28
N GLY A 21 1.12 28.69 -5.12
CA GLY A 21 1.35 27.99 -3.85
C GLY A 21 2.63 28.42 -3.13
N SER A 22 3.18 27.56 -2.27
CA SER A 22 4.25 27.90 -1.31
C SER A 22 5.67 28.01 -1.92
N VAL A 23 5.79 28.49 -3.16
CA VAL A 23 7.05 28.61 -3.95
C VAL A 23 8.16 29.32 -3.17
N GLY A 24 7.86 30.47 -2.56
CA GLY A 24 8.83 31.25 -1.78
C GLY A 24 9.38 30.49 -0.56
N ILE A 25 8.59 29.63 0.06
CA ILE A 25 9.02 28.80 1.20
C ILE A 25 9.85 27.61 0.71
N ALA A 26 9.43 26.95 -0.37
CA ALA A 26 10.21 25.87 -0.99
C ALA A 26 11.60 26.36 -1.45
N ASN A 27 11.69 27.57 -2.00
CA ASN A 27 12.96 28.19 -2.40
C ASN A 27 13.83 28.60 -1.19
N ARG A 28 13.23 28.94 -0.04
CA ARG A 28 13.98 29.11 1.23
C ARG A 28 14.51 27.77 1.75
N ILE A 29 13.72 26.69 1.67
CA ILE A 29 14.11 25.32 2.06
C ILE A 29 15.15 24.71 1.10
N ALA A 30 15.17 25.13 -0.16
CA ALA A 30 16.18 24.71 -1.14
C ALA A 30 17.60 25.19 -0.77
N LYS A 31 17.74 26.32 -0.07
CA LYS A 31 19.05 26.86 0.34
C LYS A 31 19.83 25.90 1.28
N PRO A 32 19.32 25.49 2.46
CA PRO A 32 20.03 24.53 3.32
C PRO A 32 20.16 23.14 2.67
N GLN A 33 19.20 22.71 1.84
CA GLN A 33 19.35 21.45 1.07
C GLN A 33 20.54 21.52 0.10
N CYS A 34 20.73 22.65 -0.61
CA CYS A 34 21.87 22.85 -1.49
C CYS A 34 23.20 22.91 -0.71
N LEU A 35 23.23 23.59 0.45
CA LEU A 35 24.43 23.62 1.31
C LEU A 35 24.81 22.21 1.79
N ALA A 36 23.84 21.42 2.26
CA ALA A 36 24.06 20.04 2.71
C ALA A 36 24.51 19.13 1.55
N ALA A 37 23.85 19.20 0.39
CA ALA A 37 24.23 18.44 -0.80
C ALA A 37 25.65 18.79 -1.26
N ARG A 38 26.04 20.07 -1.21
CA ARG A 38 27.39 20.52 -1.56
C ARG A 38 28.45 19.93 -0.65
N VAL A 39 28.21 19.92 0.66
CA VAL A 39 29.14 19.33 1.64
C VAL A 39 29.23 17.81 1.45
N ALA A 40 28.09 17.12 1.31
CA ALA A 40 28.04 15.66 1.17
C ALA A 40 28.69 15.14 -0.13
N VAL A 41 28.63 15.91 -1.22
CA VAL A 41 29.22 15.56 -2.53
C VAL A 41 30.65 16.13 -2.71
N GLY A 42 31.13 16.97 -1.78
CA GLY A 42 32.41 17.68 -1.94
C GLY A 42 32.41 18.74 -3.06
N GLY A 43 31.23 19.24 -3.44
CA GLY A 43 31.05 20.09 -4.61
C GLY A 43 31.57 21.53 -4.45
N LEU A 44 31.99 22.14 -5.56
CA LEU A 44 32.51 23.52 -5.58
C LEU A 44 31.40 24.56 -5.32
N ARG A 45 31.79 25.76 -4.91
CA ARG A 45 30.86 26.89 -4.69
C ARG A 45 30.07 27.28 -5.96
N SER A 46 30.64 27.02 -7.13
CA SER A 46 30.06 27.26 -8.47
C SER A 46 29.21 26.10 -9.00
N THR A 47 29.25 24.91 -8.40
CA THR A 47 28.49 23.75 -8.89
C THR A 47 26.98 24.00 -8.78
N SER A 48 26.23 23.67 -9.84
CA SER A 48 24.79 23.96 -9.88
C SER A 48 24.02 23.17 -8.82
N THR A 49 23.00 23.81 -8.23
CA THR A 49 22.09 23.15 -7.28
C THR A 49 21.40 21.91 -7.88
N ALA A 50 21.18 21.88 -9.20
CA ALA A 50 20.60 20.72 -9.87
C ALA A 50 21.59 19.53 -9.88
N SER A 51 22.84 19.77 -10.29
CA SER A 51 23.92 18.78 -10.29
C SER A 51 24.18 18.24 -8.89
N LEU A 52 24.26 19.11 -7.87
CA LEU A 52 24.48 18.71 -6.49
C LEU A 52 23.36 17.81 -5.95
N ASN A 53 22.10 18.14 -6.25
CA ASN A 53 20.96 17.29 -5.88
C ASN A 53 21.00 15.93 -6.60
N LEU A 54 21.35 15.92 -7.89
CA LEU A 54 21.47 14.68 -8.68
C LEU A 54 22.55 13.75 -8.10
N HIS A 55 23.77 14.25 -7.89
CA HIS A 55 24.88 13.44 -7.34
C HIS A 55 24.62 12.99 -5.89
N ALA A 56 23.85 13.76 -5.11
CA ALA A 56 23.44 13.38 -3.75
C ALA A 56 22.20 12.45 -3.71
N ASN A 57 21.62 12.08 -4.86
CA ASN A 57 20.33 11.38 -4.98
C ASN A 57 19.19 12.07 -4.18
N LEU A 58 19.17 13.40 -4.18
CA LEU A 58 18.18 14.23 -3.49
C LEU A 58 17.18 14.81 -4.47
N LEU A 59 15.89 14.60 -4.22
CA LEU A 59 14.83 15.24 -4.99
C LEU A 59 14.80 16.76 -4.69
N PRO A 60 14.77 17.66 -5.71
CA PRO A 60 14.74 19.11 -5.49
C PRO A 60 13.61 19.55 -4.55
N ALA A 61 13.89 20.50 -3.66
CA ALA A 61 13.00 20.84 -2.54
C ALA A 61 11.52 21.08 -2.93
N PRO A 62 11.17 21.81 -4.01
CA PRO A 62 9.76 21.94 -4.43
C PRO A 62 9.09 20.61 -4.75
N LEU A 63 9.78 19.72 -5.46
CA LEU A 63 9.28 18.38 -5.82
C LEU A 63 9.19 17.46 -4.60
N ARG A 64 10.17 17.53 -3.69
CA ARG A 64 10.15 16.79 -2.42
C ARG A 64 8.97 17.19 -1.53
N LEU A 65 8.73 18.49 -1.36
CA LEU A 65 7.60 19.00 -0.57
C LEU A 65 6.25 18.65 -1.22
N ASN A 66 6.15 18.75 -2.55
CA ASN A 66 4.97 18.28 -3.30
C ASN A 66 4.72 16.77 -3.15
N LEU A 67 5.76 15.94 -3.26
CA LEU A 67 5.65 14.48 -3.09
C LEU A 67 5.20 14.10 -1.68
N SER A 68 5.71 14.81 -0.66
CA SER A 68 5.31 14.62 0.74
C SER A 68 3.86 15.05 0.98
N ALA A 69 3.44 16.19 0.44
CA ALA A 69 2.05 16.65 0.46
C ALA A 69 1.11 15.69 -0.29
N PHE A 70 1.52 15.14 -1.43
CA PHE A 70 0.77 14.12 -2.18
C PHE A 70 0.61 12.84 -1.35
N LYS A 71 1.70 12.32 -0.75
CA LYS A 71 1.67 11.15 0.15
C LYS A 71 0.76 11.37 1.36
N PHE A 72 0.75 12.57 1.93
CA PHE A 72 -0.18 12.95 3.01
C PHE A 72 -1.63 12.98 2.53
N THR A 73 -1.90 13.57 1.36
CA THR A 73 -3.26 13.63 0.76
C THR A 73 -3.78 12.24 0.40
N ALA A 74 -2.92 11.35 -0.09
CA ALA A 74 -3.25 9.94 -0.35
C ALA A 74 -3.64 9.21 0.96
N ARG A 75 -2.86 9.38 2.03
CA ARG A 75 -3.17 8.83 3.37
C ARG A 75 -4.51 9.35 3.93
N LEU A 76 -4.86 10.61 3.67
CA LEU A 76 -6.19 11.14 4.02
C LEU A 76 -7.30 10.46 3.21
N CYS A 77 -7.06 10.12 1.94
CA CYS A 77 -8.04 9.45 1.09
C CYS A 77 -8.27 7.97 1.45
N THR A 78 -7.28 7.30 2.04
CA THR A 78 -7.37 5.89 2.45
C THR A 78 -8.01 5.69 3.84
N LEU A 79 -8.43 6.76 4.53
CA LEU A 79 -8.96 6.67 5.90
C LEU A 79 -10.28 5.89 5.98
N PRO A 80 -10.48 5.05 7.01
CA PRO A 80 -11.76 4.39 7.26
C PRO A 80 -12.82 5.36 7.77
N SER A 81 -14.10 5.01 7.56
CA SER A 81 -15.27 5.80 7.99
C SER A 81 -15.32 6.07 9.51
N SER A 82 -14.67 5.23 10.32
CA SER A 82 -14.53 5.38 11.76
C SER A 82 -13.47 6.40 12.20
N HIS A 83 -12.69 6.98 11.28
CA HIS A 83 -11.63 7.94 11.62
C HIS A 83 -12.20 9.37 11.71
N PRO A 84 -11.87 10.17 12.76
CA PRO A 84 -12.50 11.48 12.98
C PRO A 84 -12.29 12.50 11.83
N LEU A 85 -11.19 12.39 11.07
CA LEU A 85 -10.96 13.24 9.89
C LEU A 85 -11.77 12.81 8.65
N PHE A 86 -12.33 11.59 8.59
CA PHE A 86 -13.06 11.09 7.43
C PHE A 86 -14.20 12.01 6.94
N PRO A 87 -15.15 12.48 7.78
CA PRO A 87 -16.19 13.42 7.33
C PRO A 87 -15.63 14.75 6.82
N ILE A 88 -14.52 15.23 7.37
CA ILE A 88 -13.85 16.47 6.93
C ILE A 88 -13.22 16.26 5.55
N VAL A 89 -12.45 15.18 5.39
CA VAL A 89 -11.82 14.81 4.12
C VAL A 89 -12.88 14.57 3.04
N LYS A 90 -13.97 13.85 3.35
CA LYS A 90 -15.10 13.62 2.43
C LYS A 90 -15.75 14.92 1.96
N ARG A 91 -15.85 15.94 2.83
CA ARG A 91 -16.34 17.28 2.50
C ARG A 91 -15.37 18.00 1.54
N CYS A 92 -14.10 18.14 1.91
CA CYS A 92 -13.08 18.84 1.12
C CYS A 92 -12.78 18.16 -0.23
N LYS A 93 -12.96 16.84 -0.32
CA LYS A 93 -12.80 16.05 -1.54
C LYS A 93 -13.98 16.21 -2.51
N LYS A 94 -15.21 16.44 -1.99
CA LYS A 94 -16.42 16.65 -2.79
C LYS A 94 -16.50 18.07 -3.36
N CYS A 95 -16.21 19.08 -2.55
CA CYS A 95 -16.38 20.49 -2.93
C CYS A 95 -15.20 21.34 -2.45
N ILE A 96 -14.79 22.29 -3.28
CA ILE A 96 -13.82 23.33 -2.94
C ILE A 96 -14.61 24.65 -2.88
N PRO A 97 -14.62 25.36 -1.73
CA PRO A 97 -15.37 26.59 -1.58
C PRO A 97 -14.75 27.72 -2.42
N ARG A 98 -15.52 28.75 -2.76
CA ARG A 98 -15.01 29.94 -3.47
C ARG A 98 -14.01 30.73 -2.60
N PHE A 99 -14.25 30.79 -1.29
CA PHE A 99 -13.48 31.58 -0.31
C PHE A 99 -13.04 30.70 0.88
N HIS A 100 -12.10 31.19 1.68
CA HIS A 100 -11.61 30.57 2.92
C HIS A 100 -11.19 29.09 2.76
N HIS A 101 -10.32 28.83 1.78
CA HIS A 101 -9.77 27.49 1.52
C HIS A 101 -8.92 27.04 2.70
N SER A 102 -9.34 25.99 3.41
CA SER A 102 -8.50 25.33 4.40
C SER A 102 -7.35 24.55 3.72
N PRO A 103 -6.26 24.21 4.44
CA PRO A 103 -5.12 23.48 3.86
C PRO A 103 -5.52 22.19 3.13
N ILE A 104 -6.52 21.46 3.63
CA ILE A 104 -7.05 20.24 3.01
C ILE A 104 -7.72 20.53 1.66
N HIS A 105 -8.38 21.69 1.49
CA HIS A 105 -8.90 22.10 0.18
C HIS A 105 -7.76 22.43 -0.79
N ASN A 106 -6.68 23.08 -0.34
CA ASN A 106 -5.51 23.37 -1.18
C ASN A 106 -4.83 22.07 -1.68
N LEU A 107 -4.78 21.03 -0.84
CA LEU A 107 -4.31 19.69 -1.23
C LEU A 107 -5.21 19.07 -2.32
N PHE A 108 -6.54 19.10 -2.16
CA PHE A 108 -7.47 18.57 -3.18
C PHE A 108 -7.59 19.44 -4.44
N ALA A 109 -7.28 20.73 -4.35
CA ALA A 109 -7.13 21.63 -5.49
C ALA A 109 -5.91 21.20 -6.34
N ALA A 110 -4.75 21.06 -5.71
CA ALA A 110 -3.49 20.73 -6.39
C ALA A 110 -3.39 19.26 -6.87
N PHE A 111 -4.13 18.33 -6.26
CA PHE A 111 -4.10 16.90 -6.62
C PHE A 111 -5.48 16.34 -7.06
N PRO A 112 -6.04 16.75 -8.22
CA PRO A 112 -7.35 16.28 -8.70
C PRO A 112 -7.46 14.76 -8.87
N SER A 113 -6.36 14.07 -9.18
CA SER A 113 -6.31 12.61 -9.31
C SER A 113 -6.77 11.88 -8.04
N LEU A 114 -6.47 12.44 -6.86
CA LEU A 114 -6.87 11.88 -5.56
C LEU A 114 -8.35 12.11 -5.21
N ARG A 115 -9.12 12.82 -6.05
CA ARG A 115 -10.58 12.95 -5.89
C ARG A 115 -11.35 11.71 -6.36
N ARG A 116 -10.72 10.82 -7.13
CA ARG A 116 -11.28 9.49 -7.50
C ARG A 116 -11.50 8.61 -6.25
N PRO A 117 -12.35 7.56 -6.30
CA PRO A 117 -12.36 6.54 -5.25
C PRO A 117 -10.96 5.90 -5.13
N ILE A 118 -10.56 5.62 -3.91
CA ILE A 118 -9.27 5.01 -3.52
C ILE A 118 -9.59 3.96 -2.45
N GLU A 119 -8.80 2.88 -2.38
CA GLU A 119 -8.97 1.84 -1.36
C GLU A 119 -8.98 2.42 0.06
N THR A 120 -9.88 1.92 0.91
CA THR A 120 -9.90 2.24 2.34
C THR A 120 -8.98 1.28 3.09
N ILE A 121 -7.89 1.81 3.66
CA ILE A 121 -6.94 1.04 4.46
C ILE A 121 -7.38 1.11 5.93
N SER A 122 -7.90 0.00 6.43
CA SER A 122 -8.24 -0.18 7.84
C SER A 122 -7.00 -0.02 8.73
N THR A 123 -7.13 0.72 9.83
CA THR A 123 -6.09 0.84 10.88
C THR A 123 -6.46 0.09 12.16
N LYS A 124 -7.53 -0.71 12.14
CA LYS A 124 -7.94 -1.57 13.25
C LYS A 124 -6.97 -2.75 13.33
N LYS A 125 -6.29 -2.97 14.46
CA LYS A 125 -5.43 -4.16 14.64
C LYS A 125 -6.20 -5.44 14.28
N LEU A 126 -5.58 -6.32 13.50
CA LEU A 126 -6.14 -7.63 13.20
C LEU A 126 -6.19 -8.46 14.49
N PRO A 127 -7.26 -9.22 14.73
CA PRO A 127 -7.30 -10.14 15.86
C PRO A 127 -6.30 -11.29 15.61
N PRO A 128 -5.83 -11.99 16.66
CA PRO A 128 -4.80 -13.00 16.55
C PRO A 128 -5.21 -14.17 15.63
N LEU A 129 -4.21 -14.80 15.02
CA LEU A 129 -4.38 -16.01 14.22
C LEU A 129 -4.87 -17.18 15.10
N PRO A 130 -5.77 -18.04 14.60
CA PRO A 130 -6.11 -19.30 15.26
C PRO A 130 -4.88 -20.19 15.53
N THR A 131 -4.93 -20.92 16.65
CA THR A 131 -3.95 -21.96 16.99
C THR A 131 -4.04 -23.11 15.98
N GLY A 132 -2.88 -23.60 15.51
CA GLY A 132 -2.79 -24.70 14.54
C GLY A 132 -2.46 -24.28 13.10
N ILE A 133 -2.42 -22.96 12.83
CA ILE A 133 -1.96 -22.41 11.54
C ILE A 133 -0.47 -22.08 11.64
N SER A 134 0.33 -22.60 10.71
CA SER A 134 1.73 -22.24 10.51
C SER A 134 1.95 -21.59 9.14
N PHE A 135 2.93 -20.70 9.06
CA PHE A 135 3.39 -20.08 7.82
C PHE A 135 4.82 -20.54 7.56
N GLN A 136 5.14 -20.88 6.30
CA GLN A 136 6.47 -21.30 5.90
C GLN A 136 6.81 -20.66 4.55
N ILE A 137 8.03 -20.14 4.43
CA ILE A 137 8.55 -19.54 3.20
C ILE A 137 9.87 -20.26 2.88
N ALA A 138 9.90 -21.00 1.77
CA ALA A 138 11.11 -21.66 1.31
C ALA A 138 12.15 -20.64 0.81
N PRO A 139 13.46 -20.88 1.05
CA PRO A 139 14.52 -19.96 0.63
C PRO A 139 14.78 -19.99 -0.89
N SER A 140 14.43 -21.08 -1.57
CA SER A 140 14.55 -21.23 -3.03
C SER A 140 13.37 -22.02 -3.61
N LYS A 141 13.25 -22.04 -4.94
CA LYS A 141 12.20 -22.78 -5.65
C LYS A 141 12.37 -24.30 -5.51
N GLU A 142 13.60 -24.76 -5.47
CA GLU A 142 14.00 -26.16 -5.32
C GLU A 142 13.65 -26.64 -3.91
N ALA A 143 13.96 -25.81 -2.89
CA ALA A 143 13.55 -26.05 -1.52
C ALA A 143 12.01 -26.03 -1.35
N ALA A 144 11.29 -25.21 -2.13
CA ALA A 144 9.82 -25.23 -2.14
C ALA A 144 9.27 -26.55 -2.67
N VAL A 145 9.76 -27.03 -3.83
CA VAL A 145 9.37 -28.31 -4.42
C VAL A 145 9.70 -29.49 -3.49
N GLU A 146 10.85 -29.46 -2.82
CA GLU A 146 11.18 -30.52 -1.86
C GLU A 146 10.30 -30.43 -0.61
N SER A 147 10.03 -29.25 -0.06
CA SER A 147 9.07 -29.09 1.04
C SER A 147 7.67 -29.57 0.67
N GLU A 148 7.25 -29.43 -0.60
CA GLU A 148 5.98 -29.94 -1.09
C GLU A 148 5.93 -31.48 -1.09
N ARG A 149 7.04 -32.15 -1.42
CA ARG A 149 7.16 -33.62 -1.39
C ARG A 149 7.11 -34.20 0.02
N GLN A 150 7.65 -33.46 0.99
CA GLN A 150 7.69 -33.86 2.41
C GLN A 150 6.36 -33.62 3.15
N ILE A 151 5.31 -33.12 2.49
CA ILE A 151 3.96 -33.00 3.07
C ILE A 151 3.33 -34.39 3.22
N ASP A 152 2.83 -34.71 4.43
CA ASP A 152 2.12 -35.95 4.76
C ASP A 152 1.09 -36.35 3.67
N PRO A 153 1.07 -37.60 3.18
CA PRO A 153 0.10 -38.04 2.17
C PRO A 153 -1.38 -37.90 2.55
N GLY A 154 -1.69 -37.78 3.85
CA GLY A 154 -3.04 -37.51 4.37
C GLY A 154 -3.42 -36.02 4.42
N THR A 155 -2.50 -35.09 4.12
CA THR A 155 -2.77 -33.66 4.11
C THR A 155 -3.31 -33.22 2.74
N THR A 156 -4.46 -32.55 2.73
CA THR A 156 -5.02 -32.03 1.46
C THR A 156 -4.20 -30.83 0.98
N LYS A 157 -3.52 -30.97 -0.17
CA LYS A 157 -2.84 -29.87 -0.84
C LYS A 157 -3.84 -29.06 -1.67
N VAL A 158 -3.80 -27.74 -1.54
CA VAL A 158 -4.54 -26.79 -2.37
C VAL A 158 -3.55 -25.78 -2.93
N PHE A 159 -3.50 -25.63 -4.24
CA PHE A 159 -2.62 -24.69 -4.92
C PHE A 159 -3.41 -23.42 -5.23
N SER A 160 -2.85 -22.27 -4.89
CA SER A 160 -3.42 -20.96 -5.20
C SER A 160 -2.39 -20.06 -5.88
N ASP A 161 -2.81 -19.44 -6.97
CA ASP A 161 -2.05 -18.56 -7.85
C ASP A 161 -2.86 -17.27 -8.03
N GLY A 162 -2.25 -16.17 -8.50
CA GLY A 162 -3.01 -14.99 -8.89
C GLY A 162 -2.29 -14.04 -9.85
N SER A 163 -3.10 -13.34 -10.63
CA SER A 163 -2.65 -12.45 -11.70
C SER A 163 -3.38 -11.11 -11.67
N GLY A 164 -2.72 -10.06 -12.17
CA GLY A 164 -3.30 -8.73 -12.35
C GLY A 164 -2.98 -8.17 -13.73
N TYR A 165 -4.01 -7.83 -14.51
CA TYR A 165 -3.83 -7.29 -15.86
C TYR A 165 -4.79 -6.13 -16.14
N LYS A 166 -4.23 -4.94 -16.43
CA LYS A 166 -4.97 -3.72 -16.81
C LYS A 166 -6.21 -3.44 -15.93
N HIS A 167 -6.02 -3.50 -14.62
CA HIS A 167 -7.04 -3.30 -13.55
C HIS A 167 -8.00 -4.47 -13.30
N ASN A 168 -7.93 -5.57 -14.06
CA ASN A 168 -8.61 -6.83 -13.75
C ASN A 168 -7.70 -7.74 -12.90
N ILE A 169 -8.31 -8.62 -12.09
CA ILE A 169 -7.65 -9.43 -11.05
C ILE A 169 -8.11 -10.90 -11.16
N GLY A 170 -7.18 -11.86 -11.07
CA GLY A 170 -7.37 -13.30 -11.28
C GLY A 170 -6.72 -14.19 -10.20
N ALA A 171 -7.27 -15.37 -9.91
CA ALA A 171 -6.67 -16.43 -9.07
C ALA A 171 -7.26 -17.78 -9.39
N ALA A 172 -6.41 -18.79 -9.54
CA ALA A 172 -6.83 -20.14 -9.32
C ALA A 172 -6.90 -20.44 -7.82
N ALA A 173 -7.92 -21.20 -7.41
CA ALA A 173 -7.75 -22.21 -6.37
C ALA A 173 -7.95 -23.59 -7.03
N TRP A 174 -6.93 -24.44 -6.97
CA TRP A 174 -6.95 -25.79 -7.50
C TRP A 174 -6.70 -26.80 -6.37
N SER A 175 -7.60 -27.77 -6.26
CA SER A 175 -7.38 -28.99 -5.49
C SER A 175 -7.74 -30.18 -6.37
N ARG A 176 -7.22 -31.36 -6.04
CA ARG A 176 -7.43 -32.63 -6.77
C ARG A 176 -8.93 -33.03 -6.90
N GLN A 177 -9.85 -32.31 -6.27
CA GLN A 177 -11.30 -32.51 -6.33
C GLN A 177 -12.11 -31.31 -6.88
N ARG A 178 -11.60 -30.06 -6.91
CA ARG A 178 -12.37 -28.84 -7.31
C ARG A 178 -11.47 -27.71 -7.87
N THR A 179 -12.06 -26.83 -8.69
CA THR A 179 -11.43 -25.65 -9.32
C THR A 179 -12.28 -24.38 -9.14
N ALA A 180 -11.65 -23.19 -8.95
CA ALA A 180 -12.36 -21.90 -8.78
C ALA A 180 -11.56 -20.59 -9.13
N PRO A 181 -12.24 -19.46 -9.50
CA PRO A 181 -11.71 -18.07 -9.70
C PRO A 181 -12.13 -17.05 -8.59
N ASN A 182 -11.60 -15.84 -8.30
CA ASN A 182 -10.42 -14.96 -8.63
C ASN A 182 -10.26 -13.89 -7.48
N GLY A 183 -9.18 -13.16 -7.12
CA GLY A 183 -7.73 -13.14 -7.44
C GLY A 183 -6.69 -12.91 -6.28
N GLU A 184 -5.43 -13.35 -6.45
CA GLU A 184 -4.31 -13.52 -5.46
C GLU A 184 -4.67 -13.83 -3.98
N LEU A 185 -4.84 -12.82 -3.11
CA LEU A 185 -5.26 -13.02 -1.72
C LEU A 185 -6.67 -13.64 -1.65
N VAL A 186 -7.50 -13.40 -2.66
CA VAL A 186 -8.76 -14.13 -2.84
C VAL A 186 -8.52 -15.59 -3.27
N GLY A 187 -7.38 -15.92 -3.88
CA GLY A 187 -6.94 -17.31 -4.07
C GLY A 187 -6.79 -18.06 -2.74
N ILE A 188 -6.28 -17.39 -1.70
CA ILE A 188 -6.26 -17.92 -0.33
C ILE A 188 -7.68 -18.07 0.23
N ILE A 189 -8.55 -17.08 0.01
CA ILE A 189 -9.98 -17.14 0.40
C ILE A 189 -10.68 -18.33 -0.26
N LEU A 190 -10.45 -18.54 -1.56
CA LEU A 190 -11.03 -19.63 -2.35
C LEU A 190 -10.44 -20.98 -1.94
N ALA A 191 -9.16 -21.06 -1.62
CA ALA A 191 -8.55 -22.27 -1.08
C ALA A 191 -9.18 -22.67 0.26
N ILE A 192 -9.43 -21.71 1.15
CA ILE A 192 -10.18 -21.92 2.40
C ILE A 192 -11.63 -22.36 2.12
N ASP A 193 -12.32 -21.75 1.14
CA ASP A 193 -13.67 -22.16 0.75
C ASP A 193 -13.71 -23.55 0.08
N VAL A 194 -12.67 -23.95 -0.66
CA VAL A 194 -12.53 -25.30 -1.25
C VAL A 194 -12.33 -26.35 -0.16
N ILE A 195 -11.50 -26.07 0.85
CA ILE A 195 -11.34 -26.94 2.03
C ILE A 195 -12.68 -27.07 2.77
N ARG A 196 -13.31 -25.94 3.11
CA ARG A 196 -14.57 -25.87 3.86
C ARG A 196 -15.78 -26.47 3.12
N SER A 197 -15.77 -26.45 1.78
CA SER A 197 -16.85 -27.01 0.94
C SER A 197 -16.58 -28.45 0.49
N SER A 198 -15.52 -29.09 1.01
CA SER A 198 -15.29 -30.52 0.83
C SER A 198 -16.20 -31.33 1.76
N THR A 199 -16.69 -32.48 1.27
CA THR A 199 -17.54 -33.41 2.03
C THR A 199 -16.75 -34.49 2.76
N LEU A 200 -15.42 -34.38 2.78
CA LEU A 200 -14.50 -35.33 3.41
C LEU A 200 -13.92 -34.71 4.68
N HIS A 201 -13.71 -35.53 5.71
CA HIS A 201 -13.04 -35.08 6.93
C HIS A 201 -11.56 -34.79 6.64
N MET A 202 -11.18 -33.51 6.59
CA MET A 202 -9.81 -33.05 6.34
C MET A 202 -9.15 -32.58 7.66
N PRO A 203 -8.45 -33.44 8.40
CA PRO A 203 -7.80 -33.06 9.66
C PRO A 203 -6.56 -32.17 9.46
N ARG A 204 -5.99 -32.15 8.23
CA ARG A 204 -4.84 -31.33 7.83
C ARG A 204 -5.02 -30.87 6.39
N ALA A 205 -4.75 -29.59 6.13
CA ALA A 205 -4.71 -29.02 4.78
C ALA A 205 -3.51 -28.07 4.65
N CYS A 206 -2.94 -27.99 3.46
CA CYS A 206 -1.82 -27.11 3.14
C CYS A 206 -2.18 -26.26 1.91
N ILE A 207 -2.08 -24.94 2.05
CA ILE A 207 -2.29 -23.98 0.95
C ILE A 207 -0.92 -23.57 0.41
N LEU A 208 -0.70 -23.84 -0.87
CA LEU A 208 0.56 -23.62 -1.57
C LEU A 208 0.46 -22.35 -2.42
N LEU A 209 1.45 -21.47 -2.28
CA LEU A 209 1.54 -20.13 -2.85
C LEU A 209 2.98 -19.88 -3.29
N ASP A 210 3.17 -19.18 -4.41
CA ASP A 210 4.47 -18.67 -4.86
C ASP A 210 4.76 -17.24 -4.35
N ASN A 211 3.72 -16.42 -4.18
CA ASN A 211 3.86 -15.05 -3.69
C ASN A 211 4.20 -14.98 -2.18
N GLN A 212 5.49 -14.85 -1.89
CA GLN A 212 6.02 -14.67 -0.52
C GLN A 212 5.46 -13.43 0.20
N ALA A 213 5.06 -12.38 -0.51
CA ALA A 213 4.49 -11.17 0.09
C ALA A 213 3.06 -11.41 0.59
N ALA A 214 2.26 -12.24 -0.11
CA ALA A 214 0.94 -12.66 0.35
C ALA A 214 1.02 -13.52 1.64
N ILE A 215 2.03 -14.39 1.74
CA ILE A 215 2.31 -15.17 2.96
C ILE A 215 2.65 -14.23 4.13
N ARG A 216 3.63 -13.34 3.96
CA ARG A 216 4.01 -12.35 5.00
C ARG A 216 2.87 -11.39 5.38
N ALA A 217 1.99 -11.06 4.43
CA ALA A 217 0.84 -10.18 4.69
C ALA A 217 -0.26 -10.88 5.49
N THR A 218 -0.49 -12.18 5.30
CA THR A 218 -1.48 -12.94 6.07
C THR A 218 -1.01 -13.25 7.49
N GLU A 219 0.28 -13.53 7.66
CA GLU A 219 0.98 -13.66 8.94
C GLU A 219 0.98 -12.34 9.75
N GLY A 220 1.33 -11.22 9.12
CA GLY A 220 1.49 -9.91 9.77
C GLY A 220 0.19 -9.12 10.05
N ASP A 221 0.33 -7.98 10.75
CA ASP A 221 -0.74 -7.00 11.03
C ASP A 221 -0.50 -5.65 10.33
N SER A 222 0.19 -5.65 9.18
CA SER A 222 0.59 -4.41 8.49
C SER A 222 -0.59 -3.67 7.83
N ALA A 223 -0.65 -2.35 8.01
CA ALA A 223 -1.71 -1.50 7.47
C ALA A 223 -1.43 -1.11 6.00
N THR A 224 -1.51 -2.08 5.10
CA THR A 224 -1.23 -1.94 3.65
C THR A 224 -2.52 -1.94 2.81
N SER A 225 -2.37 -1.69 1.51
CA SER A 225 -3.37 -2.09 0.50
C SER A 225 -3.63 -3.60 0.56
N GLY A 226 -4.83 -4.01 0.18
CA GLY A 226 -5.33 -5.39 0.25
C GLY A 226 -5.79 -5.83 1.65
N ARG A 227 -5.70 -4.98 2.68
CA ARG A 227 -5.98 -5.37 4.07
C ARG A 227 -7.39 -5.89 4.31
N TYR A 228 -8.40 -5.45 3.55
CA TYR A 228 -9.76 -5.98 3.65
C TYR A 228 -9.83 -7.47 3.27
N LEU A 229 -8.95 -7.95 2.38
CA LEU A 229 -8.81 -9.37 2.06
C LEU A 229 -8.13 -10.13 3.21
N ILE A 230 -7.18 -9.52 3.91
CA ILE A 230 -6.53 -10.11 5.09
C ILE A 230 -7.51 -10.19 6.28
N GLU A 231 -8.36 -9.16 6.47
CA GLU A 231 -9.48 -9.17 7.42
C GLU A 231 -10.45 -10.35 7.10
N GLU A 232 -10.78 -10.56 5.82
CA GLU A 232 -11.65 -11.67 5.38
C GLU A 232 -11.00 -13.06 5.50
N ILE A 233 -9.71 -13.20 5.15
CA ILE A 233 -8.93 -14.43 5.35
C ILE A 233 -8.93 -14.81 6.84
N ARG A 234 -8.59 -13.88 7.74
CA ARG A 234 -8.62 -14.14 9.19
C ARG A 234 -10.02 -14.43 9.71
N ARG A 235 -11.06 -13.84 9.12
CA ARG A 235 -12.46 -14.17 9.45
C ARG A 235 -12.81 -15.60 9.07
N LYS A 236 -12.42 -16.07 7.87
CA LYS A 236 -12.70 -17.44 7.40
C LYS A 236 -11.88 -18.51 8.12
N LEU A 237 -10.60 -18.24 8.39
CA LEU A 237 -9.72 -19.13 9.18
C LEU A 237 -10.23 -19.38 10.61
N ARG A 238 -11.09 -18.51 11.15
CA ARG A 238 -11.78 -18.67 12.45
C ARG A 238 -13.08 -19.48 12.37
N THR A 239 -13.42 -19.98 11.19
CA THR A 239 -14.64 -20.76 10.88
C THR A 239 -14.31 -22.06 10.13
N LEU A 240 -13.04 -22.47 10.20
CA LEU A 240 -12.54 -23.83 10.02
C LEU A 240 -12.45 -24.47 11.41
#